data_AF-A0AAU8CLE1-F1
#
_entry.id   AF-A0AAU8CLE1-F1
#
_cell.length_a   1.000
_cell.length_b   1.000
_cell.length_c   1.000
_cell.angle_alpha   90.00
_cell.angle_beta   90.00
_cell.angle_gamma   90.00
#
_symmetry.space_group_name_H-M   'P 1'
#
loop_
_entity.id
_entity.type
_entity.pdbx_description
1 polymer ?
#
loop_
_entity_poly.entity_id
_entity_poly.type
_entity_poly.pdbx_seq_one_letter_code
_entity_poly.pdbx_strand_id
1 'polypeptide(L)'
;MKAGNDSGPLAGGIFYVLVGPIIWAAHLLLIYGPQSALCAFRADGMIAVAPFAITALVGLLTVVSMAALALVLWRPRQVARLLRFEAAAETDRRFVISVTRLLTALSFAGVTWAGAVALFVDPCAQLR
;
A
#
# COMPACT_ATOMS: atom_id res chain seq x y z
N MET A 1 28.14 -30.64 9.09
CA MET A 1 27.50 -29.68 8.16
C MET A 1 26.04 -29.56 8.58
N LYS A 2 25.68 -28.54 9.36
CA LYS A 2 24.28 -28.26 9.71
C LYS A 2 23.74 -27.33 8.64
N ALA A 3 22.76 -27.79 7.86
CA ALA A 3 21.97 -26.93 6.99
C ALA A 3 21.19 -25.96 7.90
N GLY A 4 21.72 -24.75 8.05
CA GLY A 4 21.08 -23.66 8.77
C GLY A 4 19.86 -23.22 7.99
N ASN A 5 18.69 -23.36 8.61
CA ASN A 5 17.43 -22.80 8.16
C ASN A 5 17.44 -21.26 8.38
N ASP A 6 18.38 -20.57 7.74
CA ASP A 6 18.61 -19.12 7.88
C ASP A 6 17.77 -18.34 6.86
N SER A 7 16.45 -18.57 6.83
CA SER A 7 15.53 -17.81 5.98
C SER A 7 15.29 -16.36 6.46
N GLY A 8 15.85 -15.99 7.61
CA GLY A 8 15.64 -14.70 8.27
C GLY A 8 16.17 -13.46 7.53
N PRO A 9 17.41 -13.46 6.99
CA PRO A 9 17.99 -12.26 6.39
C PRO A 9 17.38 -11.91 5.02
N LEU A 10 17.08 -12.94 4.21
CA LEU A 10 16.56 -12.77 2.85
C LEU A 10 15.08 -12.38 2.83
N ALA A 11 14.25 -13.03 3.65
CA ALA A 11 12.83 -12.70 3.74
C ALA A 11 12.63 -11.25 4.22
N GLY A 12 13.40 -10.81 5.23
CA GLY A 12 13.36 -9.43 5.73
C GLY A 12 13.73 -8.39 4.68
N GLY A 13 14.73 -8.68 3.83
CA GLY A 13 15.13 -7.81 2.72
C GLY A 13 14.05 -7.69 1.64
N ILE A 14 13.42 -8.82 1.27
CA ILE A 14 12.32 -8.84 0.29
C ILE A 14 11.12 -8.02 0.81
N PHE A 15 10.71 -8.25 2.07
CA PHE A 15 9.62 -7.47 2.68
C PHE A 15 9.93 -5.99 2.77
N TYR A 16 11.19 -5.62 3.05
CA TYR A 16 11.59 -4.21 3.11
C TYR A 16 11.47 -3.52 1.75
N VAL A 17 11.94 -4.16 0.68
CA VAL A 17 11.83 -3.62 -0.68
C VAL A 17 10.37 -3.51 -1.13
N LEU A 18 9.55 -4.50 -0.77
CA LEU A 18 8.15 -4.58 -1.16
C LEU A 18 7.21 -3.76 -0.27
N VAL A 19 7.67 -3.14 0.82
CA VAL A 19 6.78 -2.48 1.78
C VAL A 19 5.94 -1.38 1.12
N GLY A 20 6.53 -0.57 0.23
CA GLY A 20 5.82 0.46 -0.53
C GLY A 20 4.75 -0.13 -1.45
N PRO A 21 5.13 -1.05 -2.36
CA PRO A 21 4.17 -1.76 -3.22
C PRO A 21 3.06 -2.50 -2.46
N ILE A 22 3.36 -3.11 -1.31
CA ILE A 22 2.38 -3.80 -0.47
C ILE A 22 1.37 -2.79 0.11
N ILE A 23 1.83 -1.63 0.62
CA ILE A 23 0.93 -0.59 1.11
C ILE A 23 0.02 -0.09 -0.02
N TRP A 24 0.56 0.10 -1.22
CA TRP A 24 -0.23 0.51 -2.38
C TRP A 24 -1.24 -0.56 -2.83
N ALA A 25 -0.85 -1.83 -2.87
CA ALA A 25 -1.75 -2.93 -3.19
C ALA A 25 -2.87 -3.07 -2.14
N ALA A 26 -2.53 -2.97 -0.86
CA ALA A 26 -3.51 -2.99 0.23
C ALA A 26 -4.47 -1.79 0.14
N HIS A 27 -3.96 -0.61 -0.20
CA HIS A 27 -4.77 0.59 -0.44
C HIS A 27 -5.81 0.36 -1.54
N LEU A 28 -5.38 -0.16 -2.70
CA LEU A 28 -6.30 -0.47 -3.81
C LEU A 28 -7.33 -1.53 -3.41
N LEU A 29 -6.91 -2.60 -2.74
CA LEU A 29 -7.81 -3.67 -2.30
C LEU A 29 -8.89 -3.15 -1.34
N LEU A 30 -8.51 -2.29 -0.40
CA LEU A 30 -9.42 -1.72 0.60
C LEU A 30 -10.35 -0.65 0.02
N ILE A 31 -10.02 -0.03 -1.11
CA ILE A 31 -10.92 0.87 -1.83
C ILE A 31 -11.86 0.06 -2.72
N TYR A 32 -11.29 -0.70 -3.65
CA TYR A 32 -12.05 -1.36 -4.71
C TYR A 32 -12.88 -2.52 -4.20
N GLY A 33 -12.42 -3.26 -3.19
CA GLY A 33 -13.16 -4.39 -2.61
C GLY A 33 -14.51 -3.94 -2.03
N PRO A 34 -14.54 -3.03 -1.04
CA PRO A 34 -15.77 -2.48 -0.49
C PRO A 34 -16.61 -1.75 -1.54
N GLN A 35 -15.99 -0.94 -2.40
CA GLN A 35 -16.74 -0.25 -3.47
C GLN A 35 -17.50 -1.24 -4.36
N SER A 36 -16.84 -2.31 -4.81
CA SER A 36 -17.47 -3.32 -5.67
C SER A 36 -18.61 -4.05 -4.96
N ALA A 37 -18.41 -4.43 -3.69
CA ALA A 37 -19.44 -5.09 -2.89
C ALA A 37 -20.64 -4.16 -2.65
N LEU A 38 -20.40 -2.90 -2.26
CA LEU A 38 -21.45 -1.92 -1.99
C LEU A 38 -22.25 -1.59 -3.26
N CYS A 39 -21.60 -1.49 -4.43
CA CYS A 39 -22.32 -1.27 -5.68
C CYS A 39 -23.16 -2.48 -6.11
N ALA A 40 -22.64 -3.71 -5.93
CA ALA A 40 -23.41 -4.93 -6.21
C ALA A 40 -24.66 -5.05 -5.30
N PHE A 41 -24.49 -4.89 -3.98
CA PHE A 41 -25.61 -4.98 -3.05
C PHE A 41 -26.63 -3.83 -3.18
N ARG A 42 -26.19 -2.66 -3.67
CA ARG A 42 -27.10 -1.54 -4.02
C ARG A 42 -27.94 -1.89 -5.25
N ALA A 43 -27.35 -2.53 -6.26
CA ALA A 43 -28.07 -2.97 -7.46
C ALA A 43 -29.14 -4.03 -7.11
N ASP A 44 -28.84 -4.93 -6.17
CA ASP A 44 -29.77 -5.93 -5.65
C ASP A 44 -30.79 -5.37 -4.63
N GLY A 45 -30.71 -4.08 -4.29
CA GLY A 45 -31.65 -3.42 -3.36
C GLY A 45 -31.48 -3.80 -1.88
N MET A 46 -30.41 -4.53 -1.50
CA MET A 46 -30.20 -5.00 -0.14
C MET A 46 -29.73 -3.91 0.84
N ILE A 47 -29.06 -2.86 0.35
CA ILE A 47 -28.55 -1.77 1.19
C ILE A 47 -28.59 -0.41 0.49
N ALA A 48 -29.10 0.60 1.20
CA ALA A 48 -29.08 2.00 0.79
C ALA A 48 -27.84 2.69 1.36
N VAL A 49 -26.74 2.66 0.62
CA VAL A 49 -25.48 3.29 1.04
C VAL A 49 -25.41 4.69 0.44
N ALA A 50 -25.19 5.71 1.29
CA ALA A 50 -25.00 7.08 0.82
C ALA A 50 -23.66 7.18 0.06
N PRO A 51 -23.62 7.84 -1.12
CA PRO A 51 -22.40 7.96 -1.92
C PRO A 51 -21.26 8.64 -1.14
N PHE A 52 -21.61 9.59 -0.26
CA PHE A 52 -20.67 10.27 0.64
C PHE A 52 -19.88 9.31 1.55
N ALA A 53 -20.47 8.19 1.98
CA ALA A 53 -19.79 7.23 2.86
C ALA A 53 -18.63 6.53 2.12
N ILE A 54 -18.81 6.24 0.83
CA ILE A 54 -17.77 5.64 -0.02
C ILE A 54 -16.63 6.65 -0.23
N THR A 55 -16.96 7.90 -0.56
CA THR A 55 -15.96 8.97 -0.76
C THR A 55 -15.17 9.24 0.52
N ALA A 56 -15.84 9.28 1.67
CA ALA A 56 -15.19 9.46 2.96
C ALA A 56 -14.25 8.29 3.32
N LEU A 57 -14.65 7.05 3.05
CA LEU A 57 -13.82 5.86 3.26
C LEU A 57 -12.57 5.91 2.37
N VAL A 58 -12.73 6.22 1.09
CA VAL A 58 -11.60 6.33 0.16
C VAL A 58 -10.64 7.43 0.63
N GLY A 59 -11.14 8.62 0.96
CA GLY A 59 -10.33 9.72 1.48
C GLY A 59 -9.54 9.33 2.74
N LEU A 60 -10.19 8.67 3.70
CA LEU A 60 -9.53 8.19 4.92
C LEU A 60 -8.41 7.20 4.59
N LEU A 61 -8.67 6.19 3.75
CA LEU A 61 -7.69 5.19 3.35
C LEU A 61 -6.52 5.82 2.58
N THR A 62 -6.78 6.80 1.71
CA THR A 62 -5.73 7.52 0.98
C THR A 62 -4.84 8.28 1.94
N VAL A 63 -5.40 9.03 2.89
CA VAL A 63 -4.62 9.78 3.89
C VAL A 63 -3.78 8.83 4.75
N VAL A 64 -4.35 7.73 5.21
CA VAL A 64 -3.62 6.72 6.02
C VAL A 64 -2.48 6.08 5.21
N SER A 65 -2.72 5.68 3.96
CA SER A 65 -1.69 5.11 3.09
C SER A 65 -0.59 6.11 2.74
N MET A 66 -0.94 7.38 2.46
CA MET A 66 0.03 8.45 2.25
C MET A 66 0.90 8.69 3.48
N ALA A 67 0.31 8.72 4.68
CA ALA A 67 1.04 8.87 5.93
C ALA A 67 2.00 7.68 6.16
N ALA A 68 1.55 6.44 5.91
CA ALA A 68 2.39 5.26 6.01
C ALA A 68 3.59 5.30 5.05
N LEU A 69 3.36 5.66 3.77
CA LEU A 69 4.42 5.80 2.77
C LEU A 69 5.39 6.96 3.10
N ALA A 70 4.87 8.08 3.60
CA ALA A 70 5.69 9.21 4.04
C ALA A 70 6.60 8.82 5.22
N LEU A 71 6.09 8.03 6.18
CA LEU A 71 6.90 7.49 7.28
C LEU A 71 8.02 6.58 6.77
N VAL A 72 7.74 5.73 5.78
CA VAL A 72 8.76 4.85 5.14
C VAL A 72 9.84 5.69 4.44
N LEU A 73 9.45 6.75 3.73
CA LEU A 73 10.39 7.67 3.06
C LEU A 73 11.27 8.45 4.05
N TRP A 74 10.68 8.91 5.16
CA TRP A 74 11.39 9.72 6.16
C TRP A 74 12.31 8.89 7.06
N ARG A 75 11.89 7.66 7.41
CA ARG A 75 12.60 6.81 8.37
C ARG A 75 12.98 5.44 7.79
N PRO A 76 13.68 5.35 6.63
CA PRO A 76 14.01 4.07 6.01
C PRO A 76 14.85 3.16 6.93
N ARG A 77 15.73 3.77 7.76
CA ARG A 77 16.57 3.05 8.72
C ARG A 77 15.80 2.44 9.90
N GLN A 78 14.66 3.00 10.30
CA GLN A 78 13.82 2.39 11.34
C GLN A 78 12.99 1.25 10.78
N VAL A 79 12.44 1.42 9.58
CA VAL A 79 11.68 0.36 8.87
C VAL A 79 12.58 -0.85 8.59
N ALA A 80 13.82 -0.62 8.15
CA ALA A 80 14.81 -1.69 7.96
C ALA A 80 15.10 -2.46 9.26
N ARG A 81 15.15 -1.77 10.41
CA ARG A 81 15.32 -2.42 11.73
C ARG A 81 14.08 -3.23 12.13
N LEU A 82 12.89 -2.68 11.89
CA LEU A 82 11.61 -3.33 12.21
C LEU A 82 11.43 -4.63 11.42
N LEU A 83 11.87 -4.65 10.16
CA LEU A 83 11.82 -5.80 9.27
C LEU A 83 13.03 -6.73 9.36
N ARG A 84 13.90 -6.53 10.38
CA ARG A 84 15.10 -7.36 10.64
C ARG A 84 16.03 -7.50 9.42
N PHE A 85 16.16 -6.43 8.63
CA PHE A 85 17.09 -6.42 7.50
C PHE A 85 18.53 -6.19 7.99
N GLU A 86 19.33 -7.25 8.01
CA GLU A 86 20.78 -7.21 8.17
C GLU A 86 21.46 -7.40 6.81
N ALA A 87 21.91 -6.30 6.21
CA ALA A 87 22.73 -6.36 5.00
C ALA A 87 24.15 -6.84 5.37
N ALA A 88 24.61 -7.91 4.72
CA ALA A 88 25.96 -8.44 4.91
C ALA A 88 27.06 -7.49 4.40
N ALA A 89 26.75 -6.61 3.44
CA ALA A 89 27.69 -5.64 2.85
C ALA A 89 27.08 -4.22 2.79
N GLU A 90 27.92 -3.19 2.97
CA GLU A 90 27.47 -1.78 3.00
C GLU A 90 27.00 -1.28 1.62
N THR A 91 27.55 -1.80 0.53
CA THR A 91 27.15 -1.53 -0.86
C THR A 91 25.74 -2.04 -1.16
N ASP A 92 25.43 -3.28 -0.79
CA ASP A 92 24.08 -3.86 -0.94
C ASP A 92 23.03 -3.07 -0.15
N ARG A 93 23.41 -2.59 1.04
CA ARG A 93 22.52 -1.75 1.87
C ARG A 93 22.13 -0.45 1.16
N ARG A 94 23.06 0.22 0.48
CA ARG A 94 22.77 1.48 -0.25
C ARG A 94 21.87 1.22 -1.46
N PHE A 95 22.13 0.15 -2.21
CA PHE A 95 21.29 -0.26 -3.33
C PHE A 95 19.85 -0.55 -2.88
N VAL A 96 19.68 -1.39 -1.86
CA VAL A 96 18.37 -1.76 -1.31
C VAL A 96 17.60 -0.53 -0.80
N ILE A 97 18.27 0.41 -0.12
CA ILE A 97 17.63 1.65 0.33
C ILE A 97 17.19 2.52 -0.85
N SER A 98 18.02 2.65 -1.90
CA SER A 98 17.67 3.43 -3.10
C SER A 98 16.48 2.82 -3.85
N VAL A 99 16.47 1.50 -4.06
CA VAL A 99 15.36 0.79 -4.69
C VAL A 99 14.08 0.92 -3.87
N THR A 100 14.17 0.73 -2.55
CA THR A 100 13.01 0.88 -1.66
C THR A 100 12.45 2.30 -1.71
N ARG A 101 13.31 3.34 -1.76
CA ARG A 101 12.86 4.73 -1.92
C ARG A 101 12.16 4.97 -3.25
N LEU A 102 12.72 4.49 -4.35
CA LEU A 102 12.11 4.60 -5.69
C LEU A 102 10.75 3.90 -5.73
N LEU A 103 10.66 2.67 -5.24
CA LEU A 103 9.40 1.93 -5.17
C LEU A 103 8.39 2.62 -4.26
N THR A 104 8.81 3.14 -3.11
CA THR A 104 7.92 3.86 -2.19
C THR A 104 7.42 5.17 -2.81
N ALA A 105 8.28 5.91 -3.53
CA ALA A 105 7.89 7.11 -4.27
C ALA A 105 6.89 6.79 -5.39
N LEU A 106 7.12 5.69 -6.11
CA LEU A 106 6.20 5.20 -7.14
C LEU A 106 4.84 4.81 -6.51
N SER A 107 4.85 4.10 -5.38
CA SER A 107 3.64 3.78 -4.62
C SER A 107 2.92 5.03 -4.13
N PHE A 108 3.65 6.08 -3.72
CA PHE A 108 3.06 7.34 -3.30
C PHE A 108 2.36 8.06 -4.46
N ALA A 109 2.99 8.07 -5.64
CA ALA A 109 2.36 8.55 -6.87
C ALA A 109 1.10 7.72 -7.21
N GLY A 110 1.16 6.40 -7.06
CA GLY A 110 0.02 5.51 -7.27
C GLY A 110 -1.15 5.78 -6.31
N VAL A 111 -0.88 5.96 -5.01
CA VAL A 111 -1.92 6.28 -4.00
C VAL A 111 -2.53 7.65 -4.24
N THR A 112 -1.71 8.66 -4.54
CA THR A 112 -2.20 10.03 -4.81
C THR A 112 -3.03 10.07 -6.09
N TRP A 113 -2.60 9.39 -7.15
CA TRP A 113 -3.39 9.27 -8.37
C TRP A 113 -4.71 8.53 -8.14
N ALA A 114 -4.68 7.37 -7.46
CA ALA A 114 -5.89 6.60 -7.17
C ALA A 114 -6.90 7.38 -6.31
N GLY A 115 -6.42 8.07 -5.29
CA GLY A 115 -7.24 8.96 -4.46
C GLY A 115 -7.80 10.15 -5.25
N ALA A 116 -7.02 10.73 -6.16
CA ALA A 116 -7.48 11.83 -7.01
C ALA A 116 -8.61 11.38 -7.95
N VAL A 117 -8.47 10.23 -8.62
CA VAL A 117 -9.51 9.67 -9.50
C VAL A 117 -10.82 9.43 -8.75
N ALA A 118 -10.76 8.98 -7.50
CA ALA A 118 -11.95 8.77 -6.67
C ALA A 118 -12.75 10.04 -6.34
N LEU A 119 -12.16 11.23 -6.50
CA LEU A 119 -12.88 12.51 -6.34
C LEU A 119 -13.65 12.91 -7.61
N PHE A 120 -13.24 12.39 -8.78
CA PHE A 120 -13.82 12.77 -10.07
C PHE A 120 -14.81 11.74 -10.63
N VAL A 121 -14.76 10.49 -10.16
CA VAL A 121 -15.56 9.39 -10.73
C VAL A 121 -16.63 8.95 -9.74
N ASP A 122 -17.87 8.88 -10.20
CA ASP A 122 -18.96 8.28 -9.43
C ASP A 122 -18.71 6.79 -9.19
N PRO A 123 -18.65 6.32 -7.94
CA PRO A 123 -18.13 5.00 -7.60
C PRO A 123 -18.98 3.84 -8.16
N CYS A 124 -20.26 4.07 -8.45
CA CYS A 124 -21.15 3.07 -9.04
C CYS A 124 -21.63 3.43 -10.46
N ALA A 125 -21.09 4.46 -11.10
CA ALA A 125 -21.51 4.83 -12.45
C ALA A 125 -21.18 3.76 -13.51
N GLN A 126 -20.18 2.91 -13.26
CA GLN A 126 -19.79 1.81 -14.16
C GLN A 126 -20.75 0.60 -14.15
N LEU A 127 -21.62 0.46 -13.13
CA LEU A 127 -22.57 -0.67 -13.02
C LEU A 127 -24.01 -0.29 -13.39
N ARG A 128 -24.23 0.93 -13.91
CA ARG A 128 -25.52 1.34 -14.48
C ARG A 128 -25.59 0.97 -15.96
#